data_AF-A0AAD8MEJ5-F1
#
_entry.id   AF-A0AAD8MEJ5-F1
#
_cell.length_a   1.000
_cell.length_b   1.000
_cell.length_c   1.000
_cell.angle_alpha   90.00
_cell.angle_beta   90.00
_cell.angle_gamma   90.00
#
_symmetry.space_group_name_H-M   'P 1'
#
loop_
_entity.id
_entity.type
_entity.pdbx_description
1 polymer ?
#
loop_
_entity_poly.entity_id
_entity_poly.type
_entity_poly.pdbx_seq_one_letter_code
_entity_poly.pdbx_strand_id
1 'polypeptide(L)'
;MLRLWRLRRVSSLFARLEKDIRFNYFWIRCTKLITVTLFALHCAGCFYYLIADRYPNPERTWIGAVYPNFKEESLWRRYVTSMYWSIVTLTTTGYGNLHAENTGEMLFDIVYMLFNLGLTPYLIGNMTNLVVHWTSRTRDFVCPPPTFFYWFLAVS
;
A
#
# COMPACT_ATOMS: atom_id res chain seq x y z
N MET A 1 -6.55 5.23 19.62
CA MET A 1 -5.17 5.66 19.28
C MET A 1 -4.08 4.97 20.11
N LEU A 2 -4.18 4.78 21.43
CA LEU A 2 -3.15 4.08 22.24
C LEU A 2 -2.91 2.60 21.86
N ARG A 3 -3.87 1.93 21.23
CA ARG A 3 -3.72 0.53 20.75
C ARG A 3 -2.76 0.40 19.55
N LEU A 4 -2.55 1.47 18.78
CA LEU A 4 -1.62 1.47 17.64
C LEU A 4 -0.16 1.31 18.07
N TRP A 5 0.18 1.63 19.33
CA TRP A 5 1.52 1.38 19.87
C TRP A 5 1.90 -0.11 19.81
N ARG A 6 0.92 -1.03 19.84
CA ARG A 6 1.15 -2.47 19.69
C ARG A 6 1.64 -2.87 18.28
N LEU A 7 1.45 -2.03 17.25
CA LEU A 7 2.03 -2.27 15.92
C LEU A 7 3.55 -2.26 15.92
N ARG A 8 4.21 -1.59 16.90
CA ARG A 8 5.67 -1.74 17.10
C ARG A 8 6.07 -3.19 17.35
N ARG A 9 5.22 -3.97 18.02
CA ARG A 9 5.48 -5.40 18.26
C ARG A 9 5.47 -6.19 16.95
N VAL A 10 4.53 -5.90 16.05
CA VAL A 10 4.45 -6.52 14.71
C VAL A 10 5.67 -6.15 13.86
N SER A 11 6.09 -4.88 13.88
CA SER A 11 7.33 -4.45 13.22
C SER A 11 8.57 -5.15 13.79
N SER A 12 8.65 -5.32 15.11
CA SER A 12 9.73 -6.07 15.76
C SER A 12 9.74 -7.56 15.41
N LEU A 13 8.56 -8.15 15.20
CA LEU A 13 8.41 -9.55 14.80
C LEU A 13 8.89 -9.77 13.37
N PHE A 14 8.53 -8.88 12.44
CA PHE A 14 9.08 -8.90 11.08
C PHE A 14 10.60 -8.73 11.07
N ALA A 15 11.17 -7.86 11.91
CA ALA A 15 12.62 -7.71 12.03
C ALA A 15 13.33 -8.96 12.59
N ARG A 16 12.65 -9.77 13.40
CA ARG A 16 13.15 -11.07 13.88
C ARG A 16 13.04 -12.16 12.81
N LEU A 17 11.89 -12.23 12.14
CA LEU A 17 11.65 -13.17 11.03
C LEU A 17 12.60 -12.94 9.86
N GLU A 18 12.95 -11.69 9.57
CA GLU A 18 13.89 -11.30 8.52
C GLU A 18 15.33 -11.78 8.82
N LYS A 19 15.65 -12.08 10.09
CA LYS A 19 16.95 -12.63 10.52
C LYS A 19 16.96 -14.15 10.68
N ASP A 20 15.80 -14.81 10.60
CA ASP A 20 15.74 -16.27 10.71
C ASP A 20 16.05 -16.91 9.34
N ILE A 21 17.18 -17.61 9.27
CA ILE A 21 17.72 -18.25 8.06
C ILE A 21 16.77 -19.34 7.52
N ARG A 22 15.85 -19.85 8.36
CA ARG A 22 14.88 -20.88 7.94
C ARG A 22 13.79 -20.34 7.03
N PHE A 23 13.57 -19.03 7.00
CA PHE A 23 12.56 -18.41 6.14
C PHE A 23 13.21 -17.72 4.94
N ASN A 24 12.58 -17.86 3.77
CA ASN A 24 13.06 -17.21 2.57
C ASN A 24 12.88 -15.69 2.71
N TYR A 25 14.00 -14.97 2.71
CA TYR A 25 14.08 -13.52 2.85
C TYR A 25 13.14 -12.77 1.88
N PHE A 26 12.99 -13.27 0.65
CA PHE A 26 12.08 -12.68 -0.34
C PHE A 26 10.63 -12.66 0.15
N TRP A 27 10.13 -13.80 0.64
CA TRP A 27 8.76 -13.95 1.08
C TRP A 27 8.46 -13.10 2.31
N ILE A 28 9.38 -13.05 3.28
CA ILE A 28 9.22 -12.22 4.49
C ILE A 28 9.10 -10.74 4.13
N ARG A 29 9.95 -10.24 3.22
CA ARG A 29 9.90 -8.84 2.78
C ARG A 29 8.60 -8.52 2.03
N CYS A 30 8.15 -9.40 1.13
CA CYS A 30 6.87 -9.24 0.44
C CYS A 30 5.68 -9.24 1.42
N THR A 31 5.61 -10.19 2.34
CA THR A 31 4.54 -10.27 3.35
C THR A 31 4.50 -9.04 4.24
N LYS A 32 5.66 -8.51 4.64
CA LYS A 32 5.78 -7.27 5.42
C LYS A 32 5.19 -6.08 4.67
N LEU A 33 5.52 -5.91 3.39
CA LEU A 33 5.00 -4.82 2.57
C LEU A 33 3.49 -4.94 2.36
N ILE A 34 3.00 -6.13 2.00
CA ILE A 34 1.57 -6.39 1.80
C ILE A 34 0.79 -6.09 3.09
N THR A 35 1.28 -6.55 4.24
CA THR A 35 0.61 -6.33 5.53
C THR A 35 0.52 -4.84 5.86
N VAL A 36 1.60 -4.08 5.64
CA VAL A 36 1.61 -2.62 5.88
C VAL A 36 0.62 -1.91 4.95
N THR A 37 0.59 -2.29 3.67
CA THR A 37 -0.33 -1.69 2.68
C THR A 37 -1.79 -2.00 3.01
N LEU A 38 -2.13 -3.26 3.35
CA LEU A 38 -3.49 -3.64 3.74
C LEU A 38 -3.94 -2.91 5.01
N PHE A 39 -3.04 -2.74 5.98
CA PHE A 39 -3.32 -2.00 7.19
C PHE A 39 -3.59 -0.51 6.92
N ALA A 40 -2.80 0.11 6.04
CA ALA A 40 -3.00 1.49 5.61
C ALA A 40 -4.36 1.66 4.91
N LEU A 41 -4.71 0.76 3.99
CA LEU A 41 -6.00 0.73 3.30
C LEU A 41 -7.18 0.64 4.27
N HIS A 42 -7.12 -0.30 5.21
CA HIS A 42 -8.19 -0.48 6.20
C HIS A 42 -8.34 0.75 7.09
N CYS A 43 -7.24 1.32 7.59
CA CYS A 43 -7.29 2.52 8.40
C CYS A 43 -7.88 3.69 7.61
N ALA A 44 -7.37 3.95 6.41
CA ALA A 44 -7.83 5.04 5.56
C ALA A 44 -9.34 4.94 5.26
N GLY A 45 -9.81 3.76 4.84
CA GLY A 45 -11.23 3.54 4.54
C GLY A 45 -12.14 3.71 5.76
N CYS A 46 -11.74 3.17 6.91
CA CYS A 46 -12.51 3.35 8.15
C CYS A 46 -12.52 4.82 8.62
N PHE A 47 -11.41 5.55 8.52
CA PHE A 47 -11.37 6.97 8.85
C PHE A 47 -12.23 7.79 7.89
N TYR A 48 -12.16 7.51 6.59
CA TYR A 48 -12.93 8.23 5.58
C TYR A 48 -14.44 8.03 5.74
N TYR A 49 -14.84 6.80 6.05
CA TYR A 49 -16.22 6.50 6.41
C TYR A 49 -16.65 7.17 7.73
N LEU A 50 -15.77 7.24 8.75
CA LEU A 50 -16.07 7.94 10.01
C LEU A 50 -16.33 9.43 9.77
N ILE A 51 -15.57 10.07 8.88
CA ILE A 51 -15.77 11.47 8.50
C ILE A 51 -17.16 11.67 7.89
N ALA A 52 -17.56 10.80 6.96
CA ALA A 52 -18.89 10.84 6.34
C ALA A 52 -20.02 10.58 7.35
N ASP A 53 -19.87 9.61 8.25
CA ASP A 53 -20.92 9.28 9.24
C ASP A 53 -21.16 10.41 10.26
N ARG A 54 -20.09 11.14 10.61
CA ARG A 54 -20.13 12.28 11.55
C ARG A 54 -20.55 13.60 10.91
N TYR A 55 -20.67 13.66 9.59
CA TYR A 55 -21.06 14.90 8.93
C TYR A 55 -22.57 15.16 9.10
N PRO A 56 -23.00 16.41 9.40
CA PRO A 56 -24.40 16.71 9.70
C PRO A 56 -25.37 16.45 8.55
N ASN A 57 -24.92 16.66 7.31
CA ASN A 57 -25.73 16.51 6.09
C ASN A 57 -25.30 15.26 5.32
N PRO A 58 -26.02 14.12 5.42
CA PRO A 58 -25.59 12.85 4.84
C PRO A 58 -25.43 12.89 3.32
N GLU A 59 -26.27 13.65 2.63
CA GLU A 59 -26.29 13.76 1.16
C GLU A 59 -25.05 14.45 0.57
N ARG A 60 -24.36 15.29 1.35
CA ARG A 60 -23.14 16.01 0.94
C ARG A 60 -21.88 15.32 1.44
N THR A 61 -21.82 14.02 1.24
CA THR A 61 -20.66 13.17 1.58
C THR A 61 -20.33 12.28 0.40
N TRP A 62 -19.08 11.82 0.33
CA TRP A 62 -18.59 10.96 -0.76
C TRP A 62 -19.45 9.70 -1.01
N ILE A 63 -20.07 9.16 0.04
CA ILE A 63 -20.94 7.97 -0.05
C ILE A 63 -22.42 8.35 -0.17
N GLY A 64 -22.86 9.39 0.52
CA GLY A 64 -24.26 9.80 0.54
C GLY A 64 -24.73 10.44 -0.76
N ALA A 65 -23.82 11.04 -1.54
CA ALA A 65 -24.12 11.55 -2.87
C ALA A 65 -24.52 10.43 -3.86
N VAL A 66 -23.98 9.21 -3.66
CA VAL A 66 -24.29 8.03 -4.50
C VAL A 66 -25.39 7.17 -3.87
N TYR A 67 -25.37 7.05 -2.55
CA TYR A 67 -26.27 6.20 -1.78
C TYR A 67 -26.93 7.02 -0.65
N PRO A 68 -28.10 7.65 -0.89
CA PRO A 68 -28.75 8.50 0.09
C PRO A 68 -29.04 7.80 1.43
N ASN A 69 -29.43 6.52 1.39
CA ASN A 69 -29.77 5.72 2.56
C ASN A 69 -28.63 4.80 3.04
N PHE A 70 -27.37 5.18 2.82
CA PHE A 70 -26.20 4.33 3.16
C PHE A 70 -26.14 3.94 4.65
N LYS A 71 -26.83 4.65 5.55
CA LYS A 71 -26.84 4.35 6.99
C LYS A 71 -27.67 3.12 7.35
N GLU A 72 -28.70 2.81 6.56
CA GLU A 72 -29.60 1.67 6.74
C GLU A 72 -29.06 0.38 6.10
N GLU A 73 -28.05 0.53 5.23
CA GLU A 73 -27.39 -0.58 4.56
C GLU A 73 -26.55 -1.44 5.51
N SER A 74 -26.36 -2.69 5.12
CA SER A 74 -25.57 -3.64 5.90
C SER A 74 -24.14 -3.15 6.14
N LEU A 75 -23.59 -3.45 7.32
CA LEU A 75 -22.20 -3.10 7.68
C LEU A 75 -21.19 -3.63 6.65
N TRP A 76 -21.45 -4.82 6.10
CA TRP A 76 -20.62 -5.42 5.06
C TRP A 76 -20.56 -4.53 3.81
N ARG A 77 -21.71 -4.06 3.32
CA ARG A 77 -21.77 -3.22 2.12
C ARG A 77 -21.06 -1.88 2.34
N ARG A 78 -21.28 -1.24 3.50
CA ARG A 78 -20.61 0.00 3.89
C ARG A 78 -19.08 -0.18 3.97
N TYR A 79 -18.63 -1.30 4.55
CA TYR A 79 -17.21 -1.63 4.64
C TYR A 79 -16.59 -1.86 3.25
N VAL A 80 -17.21 -2.70 2.42
CA VAL A 80 -16.72 -2.99 1.06
C VAL A 80 -16.61 -1.72 0.22
N THR A 81 -17.60 -0.82 0.28
CA THR A 81 -17.56 0.46 -0.42
C THR A 81 -16.41 1.36 0.06
N SER A 82 -16.18 1.45 1.38
CA SER A 82 -15.06 2.23 1.94
C SER A 82 -13.67 1.66 1.59
N MET A 83 -13.56 0.33 1.54
CA MET A 83 -12.34 -0.37 1.11
C MET A 83 -12.10 -0.16 -0.38
N TYR A 84 -13.15 -0.24 -1.20
CA TYR A 84 -13.07 0.00 -2.64
C TYR A 84 -12.54 1.42 -2.93
N TRP A 85 -13.10 2.44 -2.28
CA TRP A 85 -12.60 3.81 -2.39
C TRP A 85 -11.11 3.91 -2.01
N SER A 86 -10.72 3.31 -0.88
CA SER A 86 -9.34 3.36 -0.40
C SER A 86 -8.35 2.69 -1.35
N ILE A 87 -8.74 1.55 -1.94
CA ILE A 87 -7.94 0.79 -2.91
C ILE A 87 -7.79 1.59 -4.20
N VAL A 88 -8.88 2.08 -4.78
CA VAL A 88 -8.87 2.83 -6.05
C VAL A 88 -8.00 4.08 -5.96
N THR A 89 -8.02 4.76 -4.81
CA THR A 89 -7.18 5.93 -4.55
C THR A 89 -5.71 5.55 -4.30
N LEU A 90 -5.43 4.48 -3.55
CA LEU A 90 -4.07 3.99 -3.34
C LEU A 90 -3.41 3.54 -4.64
N THR A 91 -4.13 2.78 -5.47
CA THR A 91 -3.65 2.30 -6.77
C THR A 91 -3.64 3.38 -7.84
N THR A 92 -3.96 4.62 -7.48
CA THR A 92 -4.00 5.79 -8.38
C THR A 92 -4.88 5.56 -9.61
N THR A 93 -5.91 4.71 -9.49
CA THR A 93 -6.83 4.40 -10.59
C THR A 93 -7.87 5.51 -10.76
N GLY A 94 -8.42 5.99 -9.64
CA GLY A 94 -9.22 7.21 -9.60
C GLY A 94 -10.44 7.25 -10.54
N TYR A 95 -11.36 6.28 -10.44
CA TYR A 95 -12.56 6.23 -11.29
C TYR A 95 -13.48 7.46 -11.18
N GLY A 96 -13.41 8.21 -10.07
CA GLY A 96 -14.21 9.44 -9.85
C GLY A 96 -15.65 9.21 -9.40
N ASN A 97 -16.10 7.96 -9.34
CA ASN A 97 -17.46 7.59 -8.88
C ASN A 97 -17.71 7.90 -7.40
N LEU A 98 -16.65 7.95 -6.59
CA LEU A 98 -16.69 8.25 -5.17
C LEU A 98 -15.64 9.33 -4.91
N HIS A 99 -16.10 10.58 -4.79
CA HIS A 99 -15.24 11.76 -4.61
C HIS A 99 -15.71 12.59 -3.43
N ALA A 100 -14.79 13.36 -2.85
CA ALA A 100 -15.10 14.26 -1.73
C ALA A 100 -16.03 15.39 -2.16
N GLU A 101 -17.13 15.57 -1.41
CA GLU A 101 -18.10 16.65 -1.61
C GLU A 101 -17.92 17.76 -0.57
N ASN A 102 -17.36 17.40 0.59
CA ASN A 102 -17.16 18.29 1.72
C ASN A 102 -15.68 18.72 1.84
N THR A 103 -15.45 19.94 2.31
CA THR A 103 -14.10 20.47 2.59
C THR A 103 -13.31 19.58 3.57
N GLY A 104 -13.98 18.97 4.54
CA GLY A 104 -13.34 18.03 5.47
C GLY A 104 -12.87 16.73 4.80
N GLU A 105 -13.63 16.22 3.85
CA GLU A 105 -13.26 15.05 3.04
C GLU A 105 -12.12 15.42 2.06
N MET A 106 -12.21 16.59 1.42
CA MET A 106 -11.16 17.09 0.52
C MET A 106 -9.81 17.23 1.23
N LEU A 107 -9.79 17.75 2.47
CA LEU A 107 -8.55 17.85 3.23
C LEU A 107 -7.96 16.47 3.55
N PHE A 108 -8.80 15.49 3.90
CA PHE A 108 -8.36 14.13 4.13
C PHE A 108 -7.79 13.50 2.86
N ASP A 109 -8.44 13.69 1.71
CA ASP A 109 -7.99 13.19 0.41
C ASP A 109 -6.63 13.74 0.02
N ILE A 110 -6.39 15.04 0.22
CA ILE A 110 -5.08 15.65 -0.05
C ILE A 110 -3.98 14.99 0.78
N VAL A 111 -4.21 14.81 2.09
CA VAL A 111 -3.24 14.17 2.98
C VAL A 111 -3.02 12.71 2.59
N TYR A 112 -4.08 11.99 2.24
CA TYR A 112 -4.00 10.58 1.84
C TYR A 112 -3.28 10.42 0.49
N MET A 113 -3.53 11.29 -0.49
CA MET A 113 -2.81 11.29 -1.77
C MET A 113 -1.33 11.58 -1.59
N LEU A 114 -0.95 12.55 -0.74
CA LEU A 114 0.46 12.80 -0.40
C LEU A 114 1.14 11.58 0.25
N PHE A 115 0.42 10.88 1.14
CA PHE A 115 0.91 9.63 1.71
C PHE A 115 1.10 8.54 0.66
N ASN A 116 0.16 8.38 -0.27
CA ASN A 116 0.24 7.39 -1.36
C ASN A 116 1.38 7.70 -2.34
N LEU A 117 1.66 8.97 -2.60
CA LEU A 117 2.82 9.39 -3.40
C LEU A 117 4.15 8.97 -2.77
N GLY A 118 4.25 8.88 -1.44
CA GLY A 118 5.41 8.32 -0.77
C GLY A 118 5.42 6.79 -0.71
N LEU A 119 4.26 6.19 -0.45
CA LEU A 119 4.12 4.75 -0.26
C LEU A 119 4.34 3.96 -1.55
N THR A 120 3.77 4.39 -2.67
CA THR A 120 3.82 3.64 -3.94
C THR A 120 5.24 3.49 -4.49
N PRO A 121 6.07 4.55 -4.59
CA PRO A 121 7.47 4.42 -4.99
C PRO A 121 8.30 3.59 -4.01
N TYR A 122 8.00 3.67 -2.71
CA TYR A 122 8.66 2.82 -1.71
C TYR A 122 8.36 1.33 -1.95
N LEU A 123 7.11 0.98 -2.25
CA LEU A 123 6.73 -0.39 -2.60
C LEU A 123 7.47 -0.87 -3.86
N ILE A 124 7.43 -0.06 -4.93
CA ILE A 124 8.09 -0.38 -6.20
C ILE A 124 9.60 -0.57 -5.98
N GLY A 125 10.28 0.37 -5.31
CA GLY A 125 11.72 0.30 -5.08
C GLY A 125 12.13 -0.93 -4.25
N ASN A 126 11.32 -1.34 -3.27
CA ASN A 126 11.57 -2.58 -2.53
C ASN A 126 11.41 -3.82 -3.42
N MET A 127 10.40 -3.85 -4.29
CA MET A 127 10.19 -4.94 -5.23
C MET A 127 11.30 -5.02 -6.29
N THR A 128 11.73 -3.88 -6.85
CA THR A 128 12.84 -3.84 -7.82
C THR A 128 14.14 -4.36 -7.20
N ASN A 129 14.49 -3.93 -5.98
CA ASN A 129 15.67 -4.44 -5.29
C ASN A 129 15.62 -5.97 -5.10
N LEU A 130 14.44 -6.51 -4.80
CA LEU A 130 14.24 -7.96 -4.68
C LEU A 130 14.41 -8.66 -6.03
N VAL A 131 13.83 -8.15 -7.12
CA VAL A 131 13.94 -8.73 -8.47
C VAL A 131 15.38 -8.71 -8.98
N VAL A 132 16.10 -7.61 -8.74
CA VAL A 132 17.52 -7.49 -9.12
C VAL A 132 18.36 -8.53 -8.39
N HIS A 133 18.12 -8.73 -7.10
CA HIS A 133 18.80 -9.78 -6.33
C HIS A 133 18.47 -11.18 -6.87
N TRP A 134 17.20 -11.44 -7.18
CA TRP A 134 16.74 -12.73 -7.72
C TRP A 134 17.37 -13.08 -9.07
N THR A 135 17.47 -12.11 -9.97
CA THR A 135 17.98 -12.30 -11.35
C THR A 135 19.48 -12.15 -11.50
N SER A 136 20.18 -11.71 -10.43
CA SER A 136 21.64 -11.47 -10.43
C SER A 136 22.44 -12.65 -10.98
N ARG A 137 22.23 -13.86 -10.47
CA ARG A 137 22.97 -15.06 -10.89
C ARG A 137 22.81 -15.32 -12.39
N THR A 138 21.58 -15.35 -12.90
CA THR A 138 21.32 -15.59 -14.33
C THR A 138 21.90 -14.48 -15.20
N ARG A 139 21.80 -13.22 -14.76
CA ARG A 139 22.37 -12.07 -15.47
C ARG A 139 23.89 -12.19 -15.60
N ASP A 140 24.58 -12.57 -14.52
CA ASP A 140 26.03 -12.70 -14.51
C ASP A 140 26.51 -13.89 -15.37
N PHE A 141 25.69 -14.95 -15.49
CA PHE A 141 25.96 -16.06 -16.41
C PHE A 141 25.78 -15.69 -17.90
N VAL A 142 24.73 -14.92 -18.23
CA VAL A 142 24.41 -14.56 -19.62
C VAL A 142 25.24 -13.38 -20.12
N CYS A 143 25.55 -12.43 -19.24
CA CYS A 143 26.30 -11.22 -19.54
C CYS A 143 27.47 -11.11 -18.56
N PRO A 144 28.58 -11.85 -18.80
CA PRO A 144 29.74 -11.80 -17.93
C PRO A 144 30.31 -10.38 -17.91
N PRO A 145 30.89 -9.94 -16.77
CA PRO A 145 31.41 -8.60 -16.65
C PRO A 145 32.49 -8.34 -17.72
N PRO A 146 32.62 -7.09 -18.20
CA PRO A 146 33.55 -6.75 -19.28
C PRO A 146 35.00 -7.14 -18.96
N THR A 147 35.36 -7.24 -17.67
CA THR A 147 36.66 -7.75 -17.21
C THR A 147 36.98 -9.16 -17.70
N PHE A 148 35.97 -10.03 -17.86
CA PHE A 148 36.16 -11.37 -18.43
C PHE A 148 36.47 -11.31 -19.92
N PHE A 149 35.85 -10.37 -20.64
CA PHE A 149 36.12 -10.12 -22.06
C PHE A 149 37.51 -9.50 -22.28
N TYR A 150 37.91 -8.56 -21.43
CA TYR A 150 39.27 -7.99 -21.43
C TYR A 150 40.34 -9.03 -21.08
N TRP A 151 40.07 -9.94 -20.14
CA TRP A 151 40.97 -11.07 -19.85
C TRP A 151 41.09 -12.03 -21.02
N PHE A 152 39.99 -12.34 -21.71
CA PHE A 152 40.02 -13.20 -22.90
C PHE A 152 40.83 -12.57 -24.04
N LEU A 153 40.64 -11.27 -24.29
CA LEU A 153 41.41 -10.50 -25.27
C LEU A 153 42.89 -10.36 -24.91
N ALA A 154 43.25 -10.26 -23.63
CA ALA A 154 44.65 -10.15 -23.19
C ALA A 154 45.43 -11.48 -23.27
N VAL A 155 44.73 -12.61 -23.39
CA VAL A 155 45.32 -13.96 -23.46
C VAL A 155 45.25 -14.54 -24.90
N SER A 156 44.67 -13.79 -25.86
CA SER A 156 44.62 -14.13 -27.29
C SER A 156 45.72 -13.41 -28.07
#